data_AF-A0A013VBV8-F1
#
_entry.id   AF-A0A013VBV8-F1
#
_cell.length_a   1.000
_cell.length_b   1.000
_cell.length_c   1.000
_cell.angle_alpha   90.00
_cell.angle_beta   90.00
_cell.angle_gamma   90.00
#
_symmetry.space_group_name_H-M   'P 1'
#
loop_
_entity.id
_entity.type
_entity.pdbx_description
1 polymer ?
#
loop_
_entity_poly.entity_id
_entity_poly.type
_entity_poly.pdbx_seq_one_letter_code
_entity_poly.pdbx_strand_id
1 'polypeptide(L)'
;MEAAIPIAEDYDRRYWYVCKFLKAPISHADAVQLFVDRREWQDGVYASVQAILDRLHKADGYEIHPFERGRIEDLMQSLKNG
;
A
#
# COMPACT_ATOMS: atom_id res chain seq x y z
N MET A 1 15.87 -4.07 -8.46
CA MET A 1 14.94 -2.93 -8.32
C MET A 1 15.78 -1.75 -7.85
N GLU A 2 15.64 -0.57 -8.45
CA GLU A 2 16.50 0.56 -8.11
C GLU A 2 15.94 1.34 -6.91
N ALA A 3 16.85 1.84 -6.07
CA ALA A 3 16.53 2.69 -4.93
C ALA A 3 16.33 4.15 -5.39
N ALA A 4 16.78 5.12 -4.59
CA ALA A 4 16.06 6.39 -4.46
C ALA A 4 16.93 7.67 -4.64
N ILE A 5 16.39 8.76 -5.23
CA ILE A 5 16.92 10.15 -5.24
C ILE A 5 15.93 11.06 -4.51
N PRO A 6 16.20 11.33 -3.23
CA PRO A 6 15.11 12.63 -1.88
C PRO A 6 14.79 14.05 -2.38
N ILE A 7 14.76 14.96 -1.40
CA ILE A 7 14.30 16.36 -1.48
C ILE A 7 15.39 17.39 -1.86
N ALA A 8 16.54 16.95 -2.38
CA ALA A 8 17.65 17.74 -2.92
C ALA A 8 18.56 16.83 -3.78
N GLU A 9 19.78 17.25 -4.13
CA GLU A 9 20.84 16.31 -4.50
C GLU A 9 21.38 15.62 -3.22
N ASP A 10 21.85 14.37 -3.31
CA ASP A 10 22.16 13.45 -2.17
C ASP A 10 21.01 13.10 -1.19
N TYR A 11 19.76 13.39 -1.58
CA TYR A 11 18.50 13.35 -0.81
C TYR A 11 17.34 12.45 -1.62
N ASP A 12 15.92 10.71 -1.11
CA ASP A 12 14.93 9.62 -1.60
C ASP A 12 13.83 9.81 -2.71
N ARG A 13 13.87 8.96 -3.76
CA ARG A 13 12.83 8.87 -4.82
C ARG A 13 11.51 8.55 -4.14
N ARG A 14 10.45 9.16 -4.67
CA ARG A 14 9.19 9.44 -3.98
C ARG A 14 8.42 8.20 -3.53
N TYR A 15 8.73 7.71 -2.33
CA TYR A 15 7.83 6.89 -1.54
C TYR A 15 6.89 7.81 -0.76
N TRP A 16 5.60 7.49 -0.74
CA TRP A 16 4.57 8.35 -0.14
C TRP A 16 4.06 7.82 1.20
N TYR A 17 4.21 6.50 1.42
CA TYR A 17 3.73 5.83 2.62
C TYR A 17 4.73 4.74 3.04
N VAL A 18 4.50 4.16 4.22
CA VAL A 18 5.23 2.99 4.71
C VAL A 18 4.26 1.82 4.82
N CYS A 19 4.62 0.66 4.25
CA CYS A 19 3.83 -0.55 4.36
C CYS A 19 3.72 -1.00 5.82
N LYS A 20 2.50 -1.04 6.36
CA LYS A 20 2.23 -1.43 7.75
C LYS A 20 2.83 -2.80 8.12
N PHE A 21 2.81 -3.74 7.19
CA PHE A 21 3.26 -5.13 7.41
C PHE A 21 4.76 -5.28 7.14
N LEU A 22 5.22 -4.92 5.94
CA LEU A 22 6.61 -5.12 5.50
C LEU A 22 7.60 -4.08 6.05
N LYS A 23 7.11 -2.99 6.66
CA LYS A 23 7.88 -1.82 7.14
C LYS A 23 8.72 -1.09 6.06
N ALA A 24 8.58 -1.50 4.80
CA ALA A 24 9.24 -0.88 3.66
C ALA A 24 8.51 0.39 3.18
N PRO A 25 9.24 1.40 2.66
CA PRO A 25 8.65 2.49 1.89
C PRO A 25 7.89 1.95 0.66
N ILE A 26 6.79 2.61 0.28
CA ILE A 26 5.96 2.23 -0.87
C ILE A 26 5.60 3.45 -1.72
N SER A 27 5.50 3.25 -3.04
CA SER A 27 4.96 4.27 -3.95
C SER A 27 3.46 4.44 -3.73
N HIS A 28 2.89 5.53 -4.24
CA HIS A 28 1.43 5.74 -4.19
C HIS A 28 0.66 4.70 -5.03
N ALA A 29 1.25 4.14 -6.09
CA ALA A 29 0.60 3.10 -6.92
C ALA A 29 0.58 1.73 -6.22
N ASP A 30 1.66 1.39 -5.52
CA ASP A 30 1.81 0.13 -4.78
C ASP A 30 1.11 0.14 -3.42
N ALA A 31 0.69 1.31 -2.94
CA ALA A 31 -0.01 1.47 -1.68
C ALA A 31 -1.47 1.07 -1.78
N VAL A 32 -2.01 0.49 -0.70
CA VAL A 32 -3.43 0.13 -0.56
C VAL A 32 -3.88 0.56 0.83
N GLN A 33 -4.88 1.45 0.91
CA GLN A 33 -5.39 1.92 2.20
C GLN A 33 -6.18 0.82 2.92
N LEU A 34 -5.88 0.63 4.20
CA LEU A 34 -6.59 -0.27 5.10
C LEU A 34 -7.74 0.46 5.78
N PHE A 35 -8.83 -0.25 6.07
CA PHE A 35 -9.88 0.27 6.94
C PHE A 35 -9.37 0.27 8.39
N VAL A 36 -9.42 1.44 9.03
CA VAL A 36 -9.06 1.65 10.44
C VAL A 36 -9.98 2.76 10.97
N ASP A 37 -10.57 2.56 12.14
CA ASP A 37 -11.32 3.61 12.83
C ASP A 37 -10.37 4.75 13.25
N ARG A 38 -10.48 5.89 12.56
CA ARG A 38 -9.61 7.08 12.69
C ARG A 38 -10.39 8.33 12.33
N ARG A 39 -9.94 9.46 12.88
CA ARG A 39 -10.44 10.79 12.51
C ARG A 39 -9.86 11.22 11.17
N GLU A 40 -10.63 12.00 10.40
CA GLU A 40 -10.30 12.45 9.04
C GLU A 40 -8.95 13.18 8.88
N TRP A 41 -8.43 13.79 9.96
CA TRP A 41 -7.13 14.49 9.97
C TRP A 41 -5.93 13.57 10.24
N GLN A 42 -6.15 12.29 10.56
CA GLN A 42 -5.07 11.34 10.84
C GLN A 42 -4.65 10.61 9.57
N ASP A 43 -3.33 10.42 9.41
CA ASP A 43 -2.78 9.66 8.29
C ASP A 43 -3.41 8.26 8.19
N GLY A 44 -3.72 7.87 6.94
CA GLY A 44 -4.17 6.53 6.62
C GLY A 44 -3.13 5.47 6.96
N VAL A 45 -3.58 4.22 7.15
CA VAL A 45 -2.67 3.08 7.32
C VAL A 45 -2.64 2.31 6.01
N TYR A 46 -1.46 2.18 5.42
CA TYR A 46 -1.28 1.63 4.08
C TYR A 46 -0.57 0.27 4.09
N ALA A 47 -1.02 -0.63 3.24
CA ALA A 47 -0.34 -1.88 2.88
C ALA A 47 0.36 -1.72 1.53
N SER A 48 1.27 -2.64 1.20
CA SER A 48 1.70 -2.82 -0.19
C SER A 48 0.70 -3.75 -0.89
N VAL A 49 0.54 -3.61 -2.20
CA VAL A 49 -0.17 -4.57 -3.06
C VAL A 49 0.31 -6.01 -2.77
N GLN A 50 1.61 -6.22 -2.63
CA GLN A 50 2.19 -7.52 -2.26
C GLN A 50 1.60 -8.07 -0.94
N ALA A 51 1.56 -7.26 0.13
CA ALA A 51 0.98 -7.65 1.42
C ALA A 51 -0.56 -7.84 1.38
N ILE A 52 -1.23 -7.33 0.34
CA ILE A 52 -2.63 -7.65 0.05
C ILE A 52 -2.76 -9.02 -0.62
N LEU A 53 -1.96 -9.29 -1.65
CA LEU A 53 -1.94 -10.58 -2.37
C LEU A 53 -1.52 -11.74 -1.44
N ASP A 54 -0.49 -11.54 -0.62
CA ASP A 54 0.00 -12.46 0.41
C ASP A 54 -0.95 -12.60 1.62
N ARG A 55 -2.07 -11.84 1.62
CA ARG A 55 -3.11 -11.84 2.66
C ARG A 55 -2.65 -11.46 4.07
N LEU A 56 -1.47 -10.85 4.22
CA LEU A 56 -0.91 -10.42 5.52
C LEU A 56 -1.89 -9.53 6.28
N HIS A 57 -2.60 -8.64 5.57
CA HIS A 57 -3.67 -7.83 6.14
C HIS A 57 -4.76 -8.64 6.86
N LYS A 58 -5.14 -9.81 6.33
CA LYS A 58 -6.17 -10.67 6.94
C LYS A 58 -5.66 -11.42 8.16
N ALA A 59 -4.38 -11.78 8.20
CA ALA A 59 -3.75 -12.40 9.36
C ALA A 59 -3.72 -11.43 10.57
N ASP A 60 -3.42 -10.15 10.31
CA ASP A 60 -3.41 -9.08 11.31
C ASP A 60 -4.81 -8.49 11.61
N GLY A 61 -5.88 -9.00 10.98
CA GLY A 61 -7.26 -8.53 11.21
C GLY A 61 -7.65 -7.20 10.54
N TYR A 62 -6.92 -6.74 9.53
CA TYR A 62 -7.23 -5.52 8.77
C TYR A 62 -8.06 -5.82 7.52
N GLU A 63 -9.07 -4.98 7.28
CA GLU A 63 -9.79 -4.97 6.01
C GLU A 63 -9.19 -3.97 5.01
N ILE A 64 -9.47 -4.20 3.73
CA ILE A 64 -9.20 -3.24 2.65
C ILE A 64 -10.26 -2.13 2.70
N HIS A 65 -9.81 -0.86 2.68
CA HIS A 65 -10.71 0.29 2.75
C HIS A 65 -11.70 0.28 1.56
N PRO A 66 -13.00 0.59 1.74
CA PRO A 66 -14.01 0.42 0.70
C PRO A 66 -13.68 1.02 -0.68
N PHE A 67 -13.04 2.20 -0.76
CA PHE A 67 -12.67 2.80 -2.07
C PHE A 67 -11.62 1.99 -2.85
N GLU A 68 -10.80 1.18 -2.17
CA GLU A 68 -9.73 0.40 -2.81
C GLU A 68 -10.24 -0.90 -3.43
N ARG A 69 -11.43 -1.38 -3.04
CA ARG A 69 -11.88 -2.76 -3.32
C ARG A 69 -11.93 -3.05 -4.82
N GLY A 70 -12.56 -2.18 -5.62
CA GLY A 70 -12.62 -2.35 -7.08
C GLY A 70 -11.24 -2.40 -7.73
N ARG A 71 -10.34 -1.47 -7.38
CA ARG A 71 -8.96 -1.44 -7.90
C ARG A 71 -8.17 -2.72 -7.60
N ILE A 72 -8.38 -3.31 -6.42
CA ILE A 72 -7.74 -4.56 -6.02
C ILE A 72 -8.41 -5.77 -6.68
N GLU A 73 -9.72 -5.73 -6.92
CA GLU A 73 -10.45 -6.76 -7.66
C GLU A 73 -10.03 -6.79 -9.14
N ASP A 74 -9.95 -5.63 -9.82
CA ASP A 74 -9.43 -5.48 -11.18
C ASP A 74 -7.98 -6.00 -11.32
N LEU A 75 -7.12 -5.68 -10.34
CA LEU A 75 -5.75 -6.18 -10.28
C LEU A 75 -5.69 -7.70 -10.09
N MET A 76 -6.48 -8.25 -9.17
CA MET A 76 -6.59 -9.70 -8.94
C MET A 76 -7.22 -10.45 -10.11
N GLN A 77 -8.00 -9.80 -10.96
CA GLN A 77 -8.51 -10.37 -12.21
C GLN A 77 -7.44 -10.33 -13.30
N SER A 78 -6.73 -9.22 -13.42
CA SER A 78 -5.62 -9.07 -14.38
C SER A 78 -4.53 -10.12 -14.16
N LEU A 79 -4.13 -10.35 -12.90
CA LEU A 79 -3.14 -11.36 -12.49
C LEU A 79 -3.58 -12.83 -12.65
N LYS A 80 -4.81 -13.10 -13.10
CA LYS A 80 -5.31 -14.46 -13.42
C LYS A 80 -5.41 -14.74 -14.92
N ASN A 81 -5.27 -13.70 -15.75
CA ASN A 81 -5.56 -13.72 -17.17
C ASN A 81 -4.29 -13.59 -18.04
N GLY A 82 -3.11 -13.62 -17.43
CA GLY A 82 -1.79 -13.63 -18.07
C GLY A 82 -0.89 -14.69 -17.47
#